data_AF-A0A2Z2PDJ2-F1
#
_entry.id   AF-A0A2Z2PDJ2-F1
#
_cell.length_a   1.000
_cell.length_b   1.000
_cell.length_c   1.000
_cell.angle_alpha   90.00
_cell.angle_beta   90.00
_cell.angle_gamma   90.00
#
_symmetry.space_group_name_H-M   'P 1'
#
loop_
_entity.id
_entity.type
_entity.pdbx_description
1 polymer ?
#
loop_
_entity_poly.entity_id
_entity_poly.type
_entity_poly.pdbx_seq_one_letter_code
_entity_poly.pdbx_strand_id
1 'polypeptide(L)'
;MAFWAYMLHCRGGAFYTGHTDDLDNRIAQHNSGLVKGFTSDKLPVELVWSHDFPTRYEALAAERQINGWSRAKKMALVRGDGEAISQLAKGKSGPSTSSGRTEIELSAQALAAMRAAADAAHPREACGILLGEGARILEARLAANVHPSPETHFEIDPQALIDAHRAARAGAAAVAGYFHSHPSGDAAPSATDRACAAGDGRIWAILAGEDVRFWRDGEAGFTALSFTMIDG
;
A
#
# COMPACT_ATOMS: atom_id res chain seq x y z
N MET A 1 0.09 -33.04 -2.21
CA MET A 1 -0.12 -32.21 -3.42
C MET A 1 0.58 -30.90 -3.16
N ALA A 2 1.43 -30.43 -4.08
CA ALA A 2 2.18 -29.18 -3.89
C ALA A 2 1.36 -28.00 -4.44
N PHE A 3 1.41 -26.86 -3.76
CA PHE A 3 0.79 -25.62 -4.21
C PHE A 3 1.90 -24.62 -4.55
N TRP A 4 1.78 -23.92 -5.65
CA TRP A 4 2.82 -23.06 -6.19
C TRP A 4 2.41 -21.61 -6.04
N ALA A 5 3.35 -20.75 -5.61
CA ALA A 5 3.33 -19.33 -5.91
C ALA A 5 4.32 -19.07 -7.05
N TYR A 6 3.99 -18.16 -7.96
CA TYR A 6 4.82 -17.88 -9.13
C TYR A 6 4.79 -16.40 -9.51
N MET A 7 5.80 -15.98 -10.26
CA MET A 7 5.93 -14.66 -10.85
C MET A 7 6.25 -14.76 -12.33
N LEU A 8 5.51 -14.02 -13.14
CA LEU A 8 5.74 -13.86 -14.57
C LEU A 8 6.29 -12.47 -14.87
N HIS A 9 7.25 -12.41 -15.80
CA HIS A 9 7.66 -11.16 -16.44
C HIS A 9 6.89 -11.03 -17.76
N CYS A 10 6.13 -9.95 -17.90
CA CYS A 10 5.27 -9.70 -19.04
C CYS A 10 5.90 -8.69 -20.00
N ARG A 11 5.47 -8.73 -21.27
CA ARG A 11 5.83 -7.71 -22.25
C ARG A 11 5.48 -6.31 -21.72
N GLY A 12 6.41 -5.37 -21.88
CA GLY A 12 6.29 -4.02 -21.30
C GLY A 12 6.90 -3.91 -19.90
N GLY A 13 7.53 -4.97 -19.40
CA GLY A 13 8.29 -4.96 -18.16
C GLY A 13 7.44 -5.13 -16.90
N ALA A 14 6.13 -5.37 -17.01
CA ALA A 14 5.29 -5.62 -15.84
C ALA A 14 5.57 -6.99 -15.21
N PHE A 15 5.31 -7.11 -13.90
CA PHE A 15 5.33 -8.39 -13.20
C PHE A 15 3.90 -8.80 -12.83
N TYR A 16 3.57 -10.06 -13.06
CA TYR A 16 2.33 -10.69 -12.58
C TYR A 16 2.69 -11.74 -11.55
N THR A 17 1.91 -11.83 -10.47
CA THR A 17 2.06 -12.85 -9.43
C THR A 17 0.78 -13.66 -9.30
N GLY A 18 0.89 -14.95 -9.04
CA GLY A 18 -0.27 -15.80 -8.81
C GLY A 18 0.08 -17.06 -8.02
N HIS A 19 -0.94 -17.84 -7.68
CA HIS A 19 -0.80 -19.19 -7.15
C HIS A 19 -1.60 -20.22 -7.96
N THR A 20 -1.20 -21.48 -7.89
CA THR A 20 -1.88 -22.62 -8.54
C THR A 20 -1.45 -23.95 -7.93
N ASP A 21 -2.23 -25.00 -8.13
CA ASP A 21 -1.88 -26.40 -7.85
C ASP A 21 -1.18 -27.08 -9.06
N ASP A 22 -1.23 -26.47 -10.24
CA ASP A 22 -0.62 -27.00 -11.49
C ASP A 22 0.09 -25.86 -12.24
N LEU A 23 1.39 -25.70 -11.94
CA LEU A 23 2.21 -24.60 -12.46
C LEU A 23 2.39 -24.66 -13.97
N ASP A 24 2.69 -25.84 -14.52
CA ASP A 24 2.98 -26.02 -15.94
C ASP A 24 1.75 -25.73 -16.81
N ASN A 25 0.60 -26.27 -16.43
CA ASN A 25 -0.66 -25.99 -17.10
C ASN A 25 -1.01 -24.49 -17.01
N ARG A 26 -0.78 -23.87 -15.85
CA ARG A 26 -1.07 -22.44 -15.67
C ARG A 26 -0.18 -21.54 -16.53
N ILE A 27 1.10 -21.86 -16.70
CA ILE A 27 2.00 -21.12 -17.59
C ILE A 27 1.57 -21.28 -19.05
N ALA A 28 1.18 -22.50 -19.46
CA ALA A 28 0.66 -22.76 -20.79
C ALA A 28 -0.64 -21.98 -21.07
N GLN A 29 -1.55 -21.89 -20.09
CA GLN A 29 -2.77 -21.09 -20.17
C GLN A 29 -2.48 -19.59 -20.33
N HIS A 30 -1.48 -19.07 -19.61
CA HIS A 30 -1.06 -17.68 -19.79
C HIS A 30 -0.48 -17.44 -21.19
N ASN A 31 0.46 -18.26 -21.65
CA ASN A 31 1.13 -18.06 -22.94
C ASN A 31 0.23 -18.27 -24.16
N SER A 32 -0.81 -19.11 -24.03
CA SER A 32 -1.80 -19.30 -25.09
C SER A 32 -2.82 -18.17 -25.20
N GLY A 33 -2.90 -17.28 -24.20
CA GLY A 33 -3.93 -16.25 -24.13
C GLY A 33 -5.36 -16.81 -23.98
N LEU A 34 -5.51 -18.12 -23.72
CA LEU A 34 -6.79 -18.81 -23.59
C LEU A 34 -7.65 -18.22 -22.46
N VAL A 35 -7.00 -17.77 -21.39
CA VAL A 35 -7.64 -17.11 -20.26
C VAL A 35 -7.56 -15.60 -20.44
N LYS A 36 -8.70 -14.98 -20.77
CA LYS A 36 -8.80 -13.51 -20.84
C LYS A 36 -8.52 -12.91 -19.46
N GLY A 37 -7.57 -11.97 -19.40
CA GLY A 37 -7.13 -11.35 -18.16
C GLY A 37 -5.91 -10.45 -18.34
N PHE A 38 -5.31 -9.98 -17.24
CA PHE A 38 -4.19 -9.02 -17.23
C PHE A 38 -2.96 -9.41 -18.08
N THR A 39 -2.73 -10.70 -18.26
CA THR A 39 -1.59 -11.24 -19.00
C THR A 39 -1.90 -11.45 -20.49
N SER A 40 -3.19 -11.49 -20.87
CA SER A 40 -3.61 -11.79 -22.25
C SER A 40 -3.24 -10.71 -23.27
N ASP A 41 -3.09 -9.45 -22.84
CA ASP A 41 -2.63 -8.30 -23.64
C ASP A 41 -1.10 -8.07 -23.56
N LYS A 42 -0.41 -8.80 -22.67
CA LYS A 42 1.00 -8.59 -22.32
C LYS A 42 1.90 -9.79 -22.64
N LEU A 43 1.51 -10.56 -23.65
CA LEU A 43 2.27 -11.69 -24.18
C LEU A 43 3.48 -11.22 -25.01
N PRO A 44 4.57 -12.00 -25.09
CA PRO A 44 4.80 -13.26 -24.36
C PRO A 44 5.03 -13.01 -22.86
N VAL A 45 4.76 -14.03 -22.04
CA VAL A 45 5.08 -14.00 -20.60
C VAL A 45 6.10 -15.08 -20.26
N GLU A 46 7.03 -14.74 -19.39
CA GLU A 46 8.12 -15.62 -18.97
C GLU A 46 7.99 -15.92 -17.49
N LEU A 47 8.07 -17.20 -17.10
CA LEU A 47 8.17 -17.58 -15.69
C LEU A 47 9.56 -17.20 -15.18
N VAL A 48 9.61 -16.24 -14.26
CA VAL A 48 10.88 -15.72 -13.71
C VAL A 48 11.14 -16.13 -12.28
N TRP A 49 10.12 -16.62 -11.57
CA TRP A 49 10.27 -17.17 -10.22
C TRP A 49 9.08 -18.09 -9.88
N SER A 50 9.34 -19.14 -9.10
CA SER A 50 8.30 -19.99 -8.51
C SER A 50 8.81 -20.65 -7.22
N HIS A 51 7.88 -20.97 -6.32
CA HIS A 51 8.16 -21.74 -5.11
C HIS A 51 6.96 -22.64 -4.76
N ASP A 52 7.23 -23.88 -4.37
CA ASP A 52 6.21 -24.81 -3.90
C ASP A 52 5.99 -24.72 -2.39
N PHE A 53 4.76 -24.98 -1.98
CA PHE A 53 4.29 -24.91 -0.61
C PHE A 53 3.45 -26.14 -0.27
N PRO A 54 3.52 -26.62 0.99
CA PRO A 54 2.71 -27.74 1.47
C PRO A 54 1.19 -27.46 1.40
N THR A 55 0.77 -26.21 1.55
CA THR A 55 -0.64 -25.83 1.59
C THR A 55 -1.00 -24.71 0.61
N ARG A 56 -2.26 -24.71 0.15
CA ARG A 56 -2.81 -23.63 -0.68
C ARG A 56 -2.76 -22.27 0.02
N TYR A 57 -2.96 -22.27 1.33
CA TYR A 57 -2.95 -21.07 2.14
C TYR A 57 -1.57 -20.40 2.15
N GLU A 58 -0.51 -21.19 2.30
CA GLU A 58 0.88 -20.68 2.26
C GLU A 58 1.24 -20.12 0.86
N ALA A 59 0.86 -20.81 -0.21
CA ALA A 59 1.06 -20.31 -1.57
C ALA A 59 0.32 -18.98 -1.82
N LEU A 60 -0.93 -18.86 -1.33
CA LEU A 60 -1.70 -17.63 -1.40
C LEU A 60 -1.09 -16.50 -0.55
N ALA A 61 -0.57 -16.81 0.63
CA ALA A 61 0.09 -15.83 1.49
C ALA A 61 1.37 -15.30 0.82
N ALA A 62 2.17 -16.18 0.22
CA ALA A 62 3.36 -15.80 -0.54
C ALA A 62 3.01 -14.94 -1.76
N GLU A 63 1.97 -15.28 -2.52
CA GLU A 63 1.47 -14.44 -3.62
C GLU A 63 1.14 -13.04 -3.13
N ARG A 64 0.32 -12.91 -2.08
CA ARG A 64 -0.09 -11.62 -1.53
C ARG A 64 1.09 -10.77 -1.10
N GLN A 65 2.04 -11.38 -0.38
CA GLN A 65 3.25 -10.72 0.07
C GLN A 65 4.07 -10.19 -1.12
N ILE A 66 4.33 -11.03 -2.11
CA ILE A 66 5.16 -10.68 -3.27
C ILE A 66 4.44 -9.67 -4.16
N ASN A 67 3.11 -9.73 -4.29
CA ASN A 67 2.35 -8.78 -5.10
C ASN A 67 2.56 -7.34 -4.61
N GLY A 68 2.61 -7.12 -3.30
CA GLY A 68 2.88 -5.82 -2.68
C GLY A 68 4.33 -5.33 -2.76
N TRP A 69 5.28 -6.16 -3.21
CA TRP A 69 6.68 -5.77 -3.27
C TRP A 69 6.98 -4.74 -4.35
N SER A 70 7.95 -3.87 -4.04
CA SER A 70 8.54 -2.95 -5.01
C SER A 70 9.16 -3.73 -6.17
N ARG A 71 9.27 -3.08 -7.33
CA ARG A 71 9.95 -3.66 -8.50
C ARG A 71 11.36 -4.16 -8.15
N ALA A 72 12.11 -3.40 -7.34
CA ALA A 72 13.46 -3.76 -6.93
C ALA A 72 13.48 -5.05 -6.10
N LYS A 73 12.57 -5.22 -5.12
CA LYS A 73 12.44 -6.45 -4.33
C LYS A 73 12.05 -7.65 -5.21
N LYS A 74 11.11 -7.47 -6.14
CA LYS A 74 10.72 -8.51 -7.11
C LYS A 74 11.90 -8.94 -7.99
N MET A 75 12.70 -7.99 -8.47
CA MET A 75 13.91 -8.30 -9.25
C MET A 75 14.99 -8.99 -8.41
N ALA A 76 15.17 -8.60 -7.15
CA ALA A 76 16.09 -9.29 -6.24
C ALA A 76 15.65 -10.74 -5.99
N LEU A 77 14.34 -10.99 -5.84
CA LEU A 77 13.77 -12.33 -5.75
C LEU A 77 14.04 -13.18 -6.99
N VAL A 78 13.81 -12.62 -8.18
CA VAL A 78 14.12 -13.30 -9.46
C VAL A 78 15.60 -13.65 -9.58
N ARG A 79 16.50 -12.82 -9.04
CA ARG A 79 17.95 -13.08 -9.04
C ARG A 79 18.39 -14.08 -7.98
N GLY A 80 17.50 -14.53 -7.09
CA GLY A 80 17.86 -15.36 -5.94
C GLY A 80 18.71 -14.62 -4.90
N ASP A 81 18.71 -13.29 -4.92
CA ASP A 81 19.56 -12.46 -4.07
C ASP A 81 18.85 -12.13 -2.75
N GLY A 82 18.86 -13.11 -1.84
CA GLY A 82 18.24 -12.97 -0.51
C GLY A 82 18.82 -11.84 0.32
N GLU A 83 20.11 -11.51 0.13
CA GLU A 83 20.75 -10.39 0.79
C GLU A 83 20.21 -9.06 0.24
N ALA A 84 20.11 -8.89 -1.07
CA ALA A 84 19.50 -7.71 -1.66
C ALA A 84 18.02 -7.59 -1.29
N ILE A 85 17.26 -8.68 -1.18
CA ILE A 85 15.87 -8.63 -0.68
C ILE A 85 15.86 -8.10 0.77
N SER A 86 16.75 -8.62 1.62
CA SER A 86 16.88 -8.18 3.01
C SER A 86 17.34 -6.72 3.09
N GLN A 87 18.31 -6.31 2.28
CA GLN A 87 18.81 -4.95 2.21
C GLN A 87 17.78 -4.00 1.61
N LEU A 88 16.93 -4.41 0.68
CA LEU A 88 15.83 -3.59 0.15
C LEU A 88 14.63 -3.57 1.09
N ALA A 89 14.53 -4.54 2.01
CA ALA A 89 13.63 -4.47 3.16
C ALA A 89 14.18 -3.49 4.22
N LYS A 90 15.49 -3.56 4.50
CA LYS A 90 16.22 -2.66 5.41
C LYS A 90 16.49 -1.27 4.81
N GLY A 91 16.45 -1.16 3.49
CA GLY A 91 16.96 -0.09 2.63
C GLY A 91 16.01 1.08 2.49
N LYS A 92 15.54 1.55 3.63
CA LYS A 92 15.15 2.94 3.87
C LYS A 92 16.05 3.56 4.96
N SER A 93 17.32 3.11 5.03
CA SER A 93 18.30 3.48 6.07
C SER A 93 19.63 4.04 5.53
N GLY A 94 19.60 4.80 4.42
CA GLY A 94 20.50 5.98 4.31
C GLY A 94 19.95 7.08 5.22
N PRO A 95 20.74 8.06 5.71
CA PRO A 95 20.38 8.86 6.88
C PRO A 95 19.13 9.70 6.62
N SER A 96 17.97 9.12 6.91
CA SER A 96 16.80 9.83 7.38
C SER A 96 16.79 9.63 8.88
N THR A 97 17.01 10.72 9.58
CA THR A 97 16.83 10.85 11.02
C THR A 97 15.36 10.58 11.38
N SER A 98 14.91 9.33 11.40
CA SER A 98 13.60 8.98 11.94
C SER A 98 13.44 7.52 12.38
N SER A 99 14.54 6.78 12.61
CA SER A 99 14.44 5.56 13.41
C SER A 99 14.21 5.97 14.87
N GLY A 100 12.94 6.04 15.26
CA GLY A 100 12.51 6.28 16.65
C GLY A 100 11.63 7.51 16.88
N ARG A 101 11.32 8.33 15.86
CA ARG A 101 10.30 9.37 16.04
C ARG A 101 8.91 8.73 16.00
N THR A 102 8.41 8.38 17.18
CA THR A 102 6.99 8.11 17.43
C THR A 102 6.14 9.37 17.31
N GLU A 103 6.77 10.52 17.11
CA GLU A 103 6.13 11.83 17.05
C GLU A 103 6.15 12.40 15.63
N ILE A 104 5.00 12.87 15.17
CA ILE A 104 4.84 13.63 13.93
C ILE A 104 4.49 15.08 14.25
N GLU A 105 4.76 15.98 13.32
CA GLU A 105 4.32 17.37 13.41
C GLU A 105 3.13 17.55 12.45
N LEU A 106 2.01 18.10 12.94
CA LEU A 106 0.76 18.24 12.19
C LEU A 106 0.36 19.70 12.08
N SER A 107 0.15 20.18 10.86
CA SER A 107 -0.38 21.53 10.65
C SER A 107 -1.85 21.62 11.05
N ALA A 108 -2.25 22.79 11.58
CA ALA A 108 -3.66 23.08 11.86
C ALA A 108 -4.54 22.96 10.61
N GLN A 109 -4.01 23.34 9.44
CA GLN A 109 -4.69 23.23 8.16
C GLN A 109 -4.98 21.78 7.77
N ALA A 110 -4.00 20.88 7.92
CA ALA A 110 -4.18 19.47 7.61
C ALA A 110 -5.22 18.83 8.54
N LEU A 111 -5.18 19.13 9.84
CA LEU A 111 -6.17 18.63 10.80
C LEU A 111 -7.59 19.11 10.45
N ALA A 112 -7.75 20.41 10.16
CA ALA A 112 -9.04 20.98 9.79
C ALA A 112 -9.58 20.36 8.49
N ALA A 113 -8.73 20.15 7.49
CA ALA A 113 -9.11 19.52 6.22
C ALA A 113 -9.57 18.06 6.41
N MET A 114 -8.87 17.27 7.25
CA MET A 114 -9.29 15.90 7.54
C MET A 114 -10.64 15.85 8.26
N ARG A 115 -10.86 16.72 9.26
CA ARG A 115 -12.14 16.81 9.99
C ARG A 115 -13.28 17.20 9.06
N ALA A 116 -13.10 18.26 8.28
CA ALA A 116 -14.09 18.71 7.31
C ALA A 116 -14.44 17.63 6.28
N ALA A 117 -13.43 16.85 5.83
CA ALA A 117 -13.64 15.70 4.94
C ALA A 117 -14.48 14.60 5.61
N ALA A 118 -14.17 14.25 6.86
CA ALA A 118 -14.91 13.24 7.62
C ALA A 118 -16.37 13.66 7.84
N ASP A 119 -16.60 14.92 8.25
CA ASP A 119 -17.93 15.47 8.48
C ASP A 119 -18.77 15.49 7.20
N ALA A 120 -18.17 15.89 6.08
CA ALA A 120 -18.87 15.95 4.79
C ALA A 120 -19.19 14.57 4.20
N ALA A 121 -18.40 13.55 4.53
CA ALA A 121 -18.62 12.18 4.04
C ALA A 121 -19.64 11.40 4.87
N HIS A 122 -19.83 11.76 6.15
CA HIS A 122 -20.73 11.05 7.07
C HIS A 122 -22.15 10.89 6.48
N PRO A 123 -22.75 9.68 6.50
CA PRO A 123 -22.37 8.48 7.25
C PRO A 123 -21.37 7.54 6.56
N ARG A 124 -20.79 7.93 5.42
CA ARG A 124 -19.79 7.14 4.68
C ARG A 124 -18.36 7.46 5.13
N GLU A 125 -17.42 6.60 4.74
CA GLU A 125 -16.00 6.83 4.98
C GLU A 125 -15.46 7.91 4.04
N ALA A 126 -14.78 8.91 4.62
CA ALA A 126 -13.88 9.79 3.90
C ALA A 126 -12.55 9.08 3.70
N CYS A 127 -11.84 9.37 2.60
CA CYS A 127 -10.46 8.95 2.42
C CYS A 127 -9.65 10.02 1.69
N GLY A 128 -8.33 10.01 1.86
CA GLY A 128 -7.47 10.98 1.21
C GLY A 128 -5.99 10.81 1.48
N ILE A 129 -5.24 11.78 1.01
CA ILE A 129 -3.77 11.75 0.93
C ILE A 129 -3.20 12.77 1.92
N LEU A 130 -2.22 12.35 2.71
CA LEU A 130 -1.43 13.22 3.57
C LEU A 130 -0.16 13.65 2.83
N LEU A 131 0.08 14.95 2.77
CA LEU A 131 1.19 15.57 2.07
C LEU A 131 2.09 16.31 3.06
N GLY A 132 3.40 16.17 2.89
CA GLY A 132 4.37 16.83 3.74
C GLY A 132 5.82 16.43 3.47
N GLU A 133 6.67 16.62 4.46
CA GLU A 133 8.11 16.35 4.38
C GLU A 133 8.61 15.67 5.65
N GLY A 134 9.30 14.54 5.51
CA GLY A 134 9.80 13.77 6.64
C GLY A 134 8.69 13.32 7.59
N ALA A 135 8.71 13.83 8.82
CA ALA A 135 7.69 13.57 9.85
C ALA A 135 6.63 14.68 9.97
N ARG A 136 6.64 15.66 9.06
CA ARG A 136 5.71 16.78 9.05
C ARG A 136 4.57 16.51 8.09
N ILE A 137 3.34 16.67 8.55
CA ILE A 137 2.13 16.65 7.74
C ILE A 137 1.66 18.11 7.58
N LEU A 138 1.75 18.63 6.36
CA LEU A 138 1.49 20.03 6.06
C LEU A 138 0.11 20.24 5.43
N GLU A 139 -0.33 19.29 4.60
CA GLU A 139 -1.62 19.34 3.89
C GLU A 139 -2.29 17.96 3.94
N ALA A 140 -3.62 17.96 4.04
CA ALA A 140 -4.44 16.78 3.82
C ALA A 140 -5.38 17.05 2.64
N ARG A 141 -5.36 16.16 1.64
CA ARG A 141 -6.14 16.30 0.42
C ARG A 141 -7.18 15.20 0.34
N LEU A 142 -8.45 15.58 0.29
CA LEU A 142 -9.55 14.65 0.06
C LEU A 142 -9.37 13.93 -1.29
N ALA A 143 -9.63 12.63 -1.31
CA ALA A 143 -9.73 11.84 -2.52
C ALA A 143 -11.12 11.21 -2.60
N ALA A 144 -11.57 10.87 -3.81
CA ALA A 144 -12.79 10.12 -3.97
C ALA A 144 -12.59 8.70 -3.41
N ASN A 145 -13.55 8.24 -2.61
CA ASN A 145 -13.68 6.83 -2.28
C ASN A 145 -14.30 6.11 -3.48
N VAL A 146 -13.47 5.38 -4.23
CA VAL A 146 -13.87 4.66 -5.46
C VAL A 146 -14.22 3.20 -5.23
N HIS A 147 -14.25 2.75 -3.96
CA HIS A 147 -14.57 1.36 -3.64
C HIS A 147 -16.00 1.02 -4.10
N PRO A 148 -16.27 -0.19 -4.67
CA PRO A 148 -17.61 -0.59 -5.09
C PRO A 148 -18.65 -0.65 -3.96
N SER A 149 -18.20 -0.68 -2.71
CA SER A 149 -19.03 -0.67 -1.51
C SER A 149 -18.55 0.43 -0.54
N PRO A 150 -18.74 1.71 -0.87
CA PRO A 150 -18.16 2.85 -0.14
C PRO A 150 -18.84 3.11 1.21
N GLU A 151 -19.94 2.42 1.49
CA GLU A 151 -20.67 2.46 2.77
C GLU A 151 -19.92 1.73 3.89
N THR A 152 -18.97 0.85 3.56
CA THR A 152 -18.30 -0.06 4.53
C THR A 152 -16.80 -0.22 4.33
N HIS A 153 -16.26 0.37 3.27
CA HIS A 153 -14.87 0.22 2.85
C HIS A 153 -14.44 1.48 2.09
N PHE A 154 -13.14 1.70 2.00
CA PHE A 154 -12.58 2.74 1.16
C PHE A 154 -11.53 2.25 0.18
N GLU A 155 -11.46 2.93 -0.95
CA GLU A 155 -10.36 2.83 -1.91
C GLU A 155 -10.06 4.25 -2.40
N ILE A 156 -8.84 4.72 -2.19
CA ILE A 156 -8.42 6.05 -2.64
C ILE A 156 -8.31 6.03 -4.17
N ASP A 157 -8.93 7.00 -4.83
CA ASP A 157 -8.81 7.18 -6.28
C ASP A 157 -7.33 7.15 -6.75
N PRO A 158 -6.95 6.17 -7.60
CA PRO A 158 -5.60 6.09 -8.16
C PRO A 158 -5.16 7.36 -8.89
N GLN A 159 -6.09 8.10 -9.50
CA GLN A 159 -5.78 9.34 -10.20
C GLN A 159 -5.30 10.42 -9.23
N ALA A 160 -5.92 10.53 -8.05
CA ALA A 160 -5.49 11.45 -6.99
C ALA A 160 -4.05 11.14 -6.52
N LEU A 161 -3.70 9.86 -6.42
CA LEU A 161 -2.33 9.42 -6.08
C LEU A 161 -1.32 9.76 -7.18
N ILE A 162 -1.68 9.52 -8.45
CA ILE A 162 -0.84 9.87 -9.60
C ILE A 162 -0.56 11.38 -9.63
N ASP A 163 -1.59 12.19 -9.40
CA ASP A 163 -1.48 13.64 -9.43
C ASP A 163 -0.68 14.17 -8.24
N ALA A 164 -0.86 13.62 -7.04
CA ALA A 164 -0.04 13.94 -5.87
C ALA A 164 1.44 13.62 -6.13
N HIS A 165 1.75 12.45 -6.68
CA HIS A 165 3.12 12.08 -7.02
C HIS A 165 3.70 12.95 -8.15
N ARG A 166 2.89 13.38 -9.12
CA ARG A 166 3.31 14.31 -10.17
C ARG A 166 3.63 15.69 -9.60
N ALA A 167 2.78 16.21 -8.72
CA ALA A 167 2.99 17.49 -8.06
C ALA A 167 4.27 17.47 -7.20
N ALA A 168 4.52 16.38 -6.47
CA ALA A 168 5.75 16.22 -5.68
C ALA A 168 7.02 16.30 -6.56
N ARG A 169 7.00 15.69 -7.75
CA ARG A 169 8.12 15.82 -8.71
C ARG A 169 8.30 17.24 -9.25
N ALA A 170 7.25 18.06 -9.20
CA ALA A 170 7.30 19.47 -9.58
C ALA A 170 7.66 20.41 -8.41
N GLY A 171 8.03 19.86 -7.24
CA GLY A 171 8.47 20.62 -6.07
C GLY A 171 7.39 20.86 -5.00
N ALA A 172 6.19 20.28 -5.15
CA ALA A 172 5.19 20.30 -4.08
C ALA A 172 5.54 19.30 -2.96
N ALA A 173 4.80 19.37 -1.84
CA ALA A 173 4.94 18.44 -0.73
C ALA A 173 4.77 16.97 -1.18
N ALA A 174 5.57 16.08 -0.61
CA ALA A 174 5.57 14.67 -0.97
C ALA A 174 4.43 13.92 -0.26
N VAL A 175 4.04 12.76 -0.82
CA VAL A 175 3.05 11.89 -0.16
C VAL A 175 3.68 11.26 1.08
N ALA A 176 3.23 11.70 2.26
CA ALA A 176 3.66 11.20 3.56
C ALA A 176 2.80 10.01 4.02
N GLY A 177 1.56 9.93 3.56
CA GLY A 177 0.62 8.94 4.05
C GLY A 177 -0.79 9.10 3.52
N TYR A 178 -1.73 8.49 4.24
CA TYR A 178 -3.14 8.44 3.90
C TYR A 178 -3.99 8.73 5.13
N PHE A 179 -5.22 9.15 4.92
CA PHE A 179 -6.20 9.23 5.98
C PHE A 179 -7.52 8.64 5.55
N HIS A 180 -8.29 8.15 6.52
CA HIS A 180 -9.69 7.78 6.34
C HIS A 180 -10.49 8.00 7.62
N SER A 181 -11.82 7.99 7.50
CA SER A 181 -12.72 8.10 8.65
C SER A 181 -13.49 6.80 8.89
N HIS A 182 -13.72 6.49 10.16
CA HIS A 182 -14.62 5.45 10.62
C HIS A 182 -15.92 6.09 11.16
N PRO A 183 -17.04 5.94 10.46
CA PRO A 183 -18.36 6.39 10.94
C PRO A 183 -18.81 5.68 12.22
N SER A 184 -18.22 4.52 12.53
CA SER A 184 -18.55 3.67 13.68
C SER A 184 -18.08 4.20 15.03
N GLY A 185 -17.14 5.15 15.05
CA GLY A 185 -16.69 5.82 16.29
C GLY A 185 -15.36 5.33 16.88
N ASP A 186 -14.62 4.41 16.25
CA ASP A 186 -13.28 3.99 16.70
C ASP A 186 -12.17 4.49 15.76
N ALA A 187 -11.23 5.28 16.29
CA ALA A 187 -10.07 5.79 15.55
C ALA A 187 -8.87 4.81 15.54
N ALA A 188 -9.06 3.54 15.91
CA ALA A 188 -8.06 2.48 15.78
C ALA A 188 -8.17 1.73 14.44
N PRO A 189 -7.06 1.15 13.94
CA PRO A 189 -7.07 0.33 12.72
C PRO A 189 -7.91 -0.91 12.93
N SER A 190 -8.91 -1.08 12.07
CA SER A 190 -9.79 -2.25 12.00
C SER A 190 -9.02 -3.50 11.54
N ALA A 191 -9.68 -4.67 11.58
CA ALA A 191 -9.11 -5.89 11.03
C ALA A 191 -8.84 -5.77 9.51
N THR A 192 -9.71 -5.06 8.79
CA THR A 192 -9.56 -4.80 7.35
C THR A 192 -8.38 -3.88 7.09
N ASP A 193 -8.22 -2.80 7.86
CA ASP A 193 -7.07 -1.89 7.72
C ASP A 193 -5.76 -2.64 7.89
N ARG A 194 -5.67 -3.50 8.92
CA ARG A 194 -4.48 -4.31 9.20
C ARG A 194 -4.19 -5.32 8.10
N ALA A 195 -5.22 -5.88 7.47
CA ALA A 195 -5.06 -6.82 6.35
C ALA A 195 -4.65 -6.12 5.05
N CYS A 196 -5.06 -4.87 4.85
CA CYS A 196 -4.74 -4.05 3.68
C CYS A 196 -3.45 -3.22 3.83
N ALA A 197 -2.87 -3.20 5.04
CA ALA A 197 -1.63 -2.49 5.34
C ALA A 197 -0.48 -2.99 4.44
N ALA A 198 0.23 -2.05 3.82
CA ALA A 198 1.31 -2.37 2.88
C ALA A 198 2.65 -2.62 3.57
N GLY A 199 2.78 -2.24 4.85
CA GLY A 199 4.03 -2.31 5.60
C GLY A 199 5.11 -1.38 5.06
N ASP A 200 4.73 -0.30 4.36
CA ASP A 200 5.66 0.53 3.59
C ASP A 200 6.23 1.72 4.37
N GLY A 201 5.86 1.87 5.65
CA GLY A 201 6.28 2.92 6.55
C GLY A 201 5.51 4.23 6.41
N ARG A 202 4.41 4.28 5.65
CA ARG A 202 3.57 5.48 5.54
C ARG A 202 2.79 5.74 6.82
N ILE A 203 2.38 7.00 6.97
CA ILE A 203 1.52 7.44 8.06
C ILE A 203 0.06 7.17 7.66
N TRP A 204 -0.71 6.62 8.58
CA TRP A 204 -2.15 6.45 8.46
C TRP A 204 -2.81 7.29 9.54
N ALA A 205 -3.69 8.20 9.14
CA ALA A 205 -4.55 8.94 10.07
C ALA A 205 -5.97 8.36 10.02
N ILE A 206 -6.49 7.99 11.17
CA ILE A 206 -7.85 7.45 11.29
C ILE A 206 -8.65 8.43 12.14
N LEU A 207 -9.79 8.86 11.58
CA LEU A 207 -10.70 9.79 12.23
C LEU A 207 -11.97 9.06 12.66
N ALA A 208 -12.45 9.34 13.85
CA ALA A 208 -13.75 8.84 14.30
C ALA A 208 -14.40 9.85 15.25
N GLY A 209 -15.54 10.43 14.85
CA GLY A 209 -16.12 11.57 15.57
C GLY A 209 -15.12 12.71 15.69
N GLU A 210 -14.85 13.15 16.93
CA GLU A 210 -13.87 14.22 17.19
C GLU A 210 -12.43 13.72 17.34
N ASP A 211 -12.22 12.40 17.37
CA ASP A 211 -10.91 11.80 17.56
C ASP A 211 -10.15 11.65 16.24
N VAL A 212 -8.85 11.92 16.29
CA VAL A 212 -7.90 11.57 15.23
C VAL A 212 -6.72 10.84 15.85
N ARG A 213 -6.34 9.70 15.28
CA ARG A 213 -5.16 8.94 15.69
C ARG A 213 -4.26 8.66 14.50
N PHE A 214 -2.96 8.63 14.75
CA PHE A 214 -1.96 8.40 13.72
C PHE A 214 -1.23 7.10 13.98
N TRP A 215 -0.90 6.41 12.89
CA TRP A 215 -0.27 5.11 12.91
C TRP A 215 0.83 5.05 11.85
N ARG A 216 1.92 4.37 12.16
CA ARG A 216 2.95 4.00 11.20
C ARG A 216 2.64 2.59 10.69
N ASP A 217 2.44 2.45 9.39
CA ASP A 217 2.28 1.16 8.73
C ASP A 217 3.66 0.49 8.55
N GLY A 218 4.17 -0.16 9.59
CA GLY A 218 5.47 -0.82 9.57
C GLY A 218 5.40 -2.30 9.14
N GLU A 219 6.56 -2.93 8.95
CA GLU A 219 6.63 -4.37 8.59
C GLU A 219 5.99 -5.30 9.63
N ALA A 220 5.93 -4.88 10.91
CA ALA A 220 5.25 -5.59 12.00
C ALA A 220 3.79 -5.17 12.20
N GLY A 221 3.25 -4.33 11.30
CA GLY A 221 1.92 -3.74 11.38
C GLY A 221 1.91 -2.33 11.97
N PHE A 222 0.70 -1.86 12.34
CA PHE A 222 0.48 -0.50 12.80
C PHE A 222 1.10 -0.23 14.17
N THR A 223 1.97 0.79 14.23
CA THR A 223 2.53 1.35 15.46
C THR A 223 1.92 2.73 15.71
N ALA A 224 1.38 2.99 16.90
CA ALA A 224 0.78 4.28 17.23
C ALA A 224 1.82 5.41 17.20
N LEU A 225 1.39 6.59 16.71
CA LEU A 225 2.19 7.81 16.66
C LEU A 225 1.52 8.89 17.51
N SER A 226 2.31 9.61 18.29
CA SER A 226 1.93 10.90 18.87
C SER A 226 2.11 12.01 17.84
N PHE A 227 1.46 13.15 18.06
CA PHE A 227 1.68 14.33 17.23
C PHE A 227 1.74 15.61 18.05
N THR A 228 2.46 16.60 17.53
CA THR A 228 2.45 17.97 18.01
C THR A 228 1.91 18.88 16.91
N MET A 229 1.21 19.93 17.32
CA MET A 229 0.68 20.92 16.37
C MET A 229 1.78 21.89 15.97
N ILE A 230 1.87 22.19 14.67
CA ILE A 230 2.74 23.23 14.13
C ILE A 230 1.92 24.29 13.39
N ASP A 231 2.41 25.52 13.43
CA ASP A 231 1.93 26.58 12.55
C ASP A 231 2.44 26.32 11.13
N GLY A 232 1.53 26.39 10.16
CA GLY A 232 1.80 26.09 8.75
C GLY A 232 2.68 27.13 8.06
#